data_AF-A0A4R4LLS5-F1
#
_entry.id   AF-A0A4R4LLS5-F1
#
_cell.length_a   1.000
_cell.length_b   1.000
_cell.length_c   1.000
_cell.angle_alpha   90.00
_cell.angle_beta   90.00
_cell.angle_gamma   90.00
#
_symmetry.space_group_name_H-M   'P 1'
#
loop_
_entity.id
_entity.type
_entity.pdbx_description
1 polymer ?
#
loop_
_entity_poly.entity_id
_entity_poly.type
_entity_poly.pdbx_seq_one_letter_code
_entity_poly.pdbx_strand_id
1 'polypeptide(L)'
;MQAWLSVEGPPDGDELTSLYRWLSQDADVRRDAKVTVVPAPSQPGDMGGGLELVNVVLSNGIALSSLVVAVVSWVGSRRSSRPVVRIEYDGVSVTIDADSPDAAKD
;
A
#
# COMPACT_ATOMS: atom_id res chain seq x y z
N MET A 1 4.39 7.84 12.80
CA MET A 1 5.01 7.63 11.47
C MET A 1 3.89 7.35 10.48
N GLN A 2 3.98 7.82 9.23
CA GLN A 2 2.92 7.61 8.23
C GLN A 2 3.53 6.96 7.00
N ALA A 3 2.86 5.95 6.47
CA ALA A 3 3.17 5.33 5.20
C ALA A 3 1.95 5.38 4.29
N TRP A 4 2.16 5.67 3.02
CA TRP A 4 1.13 5.74 2.00
C TRP A 4 1.31 4.58 1.05
N LEU A 5 0.23 3.85 0.77
CA LEU A 5 0.24 2.78 -0.21
C LEU A 5 -0.64 3.15 -1.39
N SER A 6 -0.09 2.96 -2.58
CA SER A 6 -0.79 2.99 -3.85
C SER A 6 -0.62 1.65 -4.56
N VAL A 7 -1.66 1.25 -5.31
CA VAL A 7 -1.59 0.07 -6.18
C VAL A 7 -1.57 0.57 -7.61
N GLU A 8 -0.55 0.18 -8.35
CA GLU A 8 -0.47 0.40 -9.78
C GLU A 8 -1.20 -0.76 -10.48
N GLY A 9 -2.24 -0.42 -11.23
CA GLY A 9 -3.12 -1.38 -11.90
C GLY A 9 -4.17 -0.66 -12.75
N PRO A 10 -4.97 -1.39 -13.55
CA PRO A 10 -6.04 -0.78 -14.33
C PRO A 10 -7.04 -0.06 -13.40
N PRO A 11 -7.55 1.12 -13.81
CA PRO A 11 -8.37 2.01 -12.97
C PRO A 11 -9.72 1.40 -12.55
N ASP A 12 -10.16 0.33 -13.20
CA ASP A 12 -11.38 -0.42 -12.88
C ASP A 12 -11.22 -1.41 -11.71
N GLY A 13 -10.02 -1.50 -11.11
CA GLY A 13 -9.68 -2.55 -10.15
C GLY A 13 -9.94 -2.18 -8.68
N ASP A 14 -10.80 -2.95 -8.01
CA ASP A 14 -10.99 -3.02 -6.55
C ASP A 14 -9.72 -3.48 -5.76
N GLU A 15 -8.54 -3.42 -6.38
CA GLU A 15 -7.28 -3.92 -5.82
C GLU A 15 -6.87 -3.14 -4.56
N LEU A 16 -7.05 -1.82 -4.55
CA LEU A 16 -6.75 -1.01 -3.38
C LEU A 16 -7.70 -1.29 -2.22
N THR A 17 -9.01 -1.38 -2.49
CA THR A 17 -10.03 -1.79 -1.51
C THR A 17 -9.69 -3.17 -0.96
N SER A 18 -9.21 -4.07 -1.81
CA SER A 18 -8.84 -5.40 -1.39
C SER A 18 -7.53 -5.45 -0.59
N LEU A 19 -6.54 -4.61 -0.90
CA LEU A 19 -5.33 -4.43 -0.12
C LEU A 19 -5.69 -3.86 1.26
N TYR A 20 -6.51 -2.81 1.31
CA TYR A 20 -7.03 -2.24 2.55
C TYR A 20 -7.70 -3.32 3.40
N ARG A 21 -8.59 -4.13 2.81
CA ARG A 21 -9.27 -5.22 3.54
C ARG A 21 -8.29 -6.25 4.08
N TRP A 22 -7.28 -6.62 3.29
CA TRP A 22 -6.25 -7.57 3.69
C TRP A 22 -5.43 -7.06 4.88
N LEU A 23 -4.86 -5.86 4.77
CA LEU A 23 -4.09 -5.23 5.84
C LEU A 23 -4.95 -5.00 7.09
N SER A 24 -6.19 -4.61 6.87
CA SER A 24 -7.18 -4.46 7.93
C SER A 24 -7.65 -5.79 8.49
N GLN A 25 -7.19 -6.96 8.04
CA GLN A 25 -7.47 -8.28 8.61
C GLN A 25 -6.23 -8.93 9.24
N ASP A 26 -5.04 -8.46 8.89
CA ASP A 26 -3.77 -8.94 9.42
C ASP A 26 -3.58 -8.55 10.90
N ALA A 27 -3.35 -9.54 11.77
CA ALA A 27 -3.27 -9.33 13.21
C ALA A 27 -2.03 -8.55 13.62
N ASP A 28 -0.92 -8.70 12.89
CA ASP A 28 0.35 -8.05 13.18
C ASP A 28 0.29 -6.57 12.78
N VAL A 29 -0.28 -6.29 11.60
CA VAL A 29 -0.54 -4.91 11.15
C VAL A 29 -1.51 -4.20 12.09
N ARG A 30 -2.64 -4.83 12.47
CA ARG A 30 -3.64 -4.22 13.36
C ARG A 30 -3.12 -3.86 14.75
N ARG A 31 -2.08 -4.56 15.23
CA ARG A 31 -1.54 -4.36 16.58
C ARG A 31 -0.77 -3.05 16.68
N ASP A 32 0.03 -2.75 15.66
CA ASP A 32 1.02 -1.67 15.71
C ASP A 32 0.82 -0.62 14.59
N ALA A 33 -0.19 -0.78 13.74
CA ALA A 33 -0.54 0.14 12.68
C ALA A 33 -2.05 0.37 12.56
N LYS A 34 -2.43 1.59 12.18
CA LYS A 34 -3.82 1.96 11.84
C LYS A 34 -3.93 2.22 10.34
N VAL A 35 -4.74 1.41 9.68
CA VAL A 35 -4.96 1.46 8.22
C VAL A 35 -6.25 2.22 7.92
N THR A 36 -6.20 3.16 6.98
CA THR A 36 -7.36 3.96 6.54
C THR A 36 -7.27 4.22 5.03
N VAL A 37 -8.40 4.25 4.33
CA VAL A 37 -8.45 4.68 2.92
C VAL A 37 -8.70 6.18 2.87
N VAL A 38 -7.94 6.89 2.05
CA VAL A 38 -8.12 8.32 1.80
C VAL A 38 -8.07 8.59 0.29
N PRO A 39 -8.78 9.60 -0.21
CA PRO A 39 -8.58 10.06 -1.59
C PRO A 39 -7.16 10.62 -1.76
N ALA A 40 -6.49 10.31 -2.88
CA ALA A 40 -5.24 10.99 -3.23
C ALA A 40 -5.49 12.51 -3.33
N PRO A 41 -4.50 13.33 -2.95
CA PRO A 41 -4.59 14.77 -3.15
C PRO A 41 -4.75 15.05 -4.65
N SER A 42 -5.94 15.49 -5.07
CA SER A 42 -6.19 15.94 -6.43
C SER A 42 -5.39 17.22 -6.68
N GLN A 43 -4.48 17.20 -7.65
CA GLN A 43 -3.86 18.44 -8.14
C GLN A 43 -4.91 19.28 -8.87
N PRO A 44 -4.89 20.62 -8.73
CA PRO A 44 -5.81 21.48 -9.46
C PRO A 44 -5.55 21.35 -10.97
N GLY A 45 -6.45 20.67 -11.68
CA GLY A 45 -6.31 20.31 -13.10
C GLY A 45 -6.62 18.84 -13.40
N ASP A 46 -6.60 17.97 -12.39
CA ASP A 46 -7.03 16.58 -12.52
C ASP A 46 -8.55 16.50 -12.67
N MET A 47 -9.03 16.06 -13.84
CA MET A 47 -10.45 15.78 -14.07
C MET A 47 -10.84 14.51 -13.29
N GLY A 48 -11.20 14.71 -12.02
CA GLY A 48 -12.16 13.88 -11.28
C GLY A 48 -11.95 12.37 -11.40
N GLY A 49 -10.86 11.88 -10.82
CA GLY A 49 -10.61 10.45 -10.63
C GLY A 49 -9.49 10.28 -9.62
N GLY A 50 -9.66 10.84 -8.43
CA GLY A 50 -8.62 10.78 -7.39
C GLY A 50 -8.27 9.32 -7.11
N LEU A 51 -7.05 8.93 -7.47
CA LEU A 51 -6.52 7.62 -7.11
C LEU A 51 -6.75 7.42 -5.61
N GLU A 52 -7.38 6.33 -5.21
CA GLU A 52 -7.52 6.06 -3.78
C GLU A 52 -6.12 5.68 -3.23
N LEU A 53 -5.81 6.12 -2.01
CA LEU A 53 -4.59 5.77 -1.30
C LEU A 53 -4.93 5.09 0.01
N VAL A 54 -4.11 4.13 0.43
CA VAL A 54 -4.18 3.58 1.79
C VAL A 54 -3.17 4.30 2.66
N ASN A 55 -3.65 5.07 3.62
CA ASN A 55 -2.85 5.67 4.66
C ASN A 55 -2.68 4.70 5.83
N VAL A 56 -1.43 4.50 6.24
CA VAL A 56 -1.06 3.66 7.37
C VAL A 56 -0.29 4.47 8.40
N VAL A 57 -0.90 4.64 9.58
CA VAL A 57 -0.24 5.27 10.73
C VAL A 57 0.48 4.19 11.52
N LEU A 58 1.81 4.25 11.51
CA LEU A 58 2.70 3.32 12.18
C LEU A 58 3.07 3.86 13.57
N SER A 59 2.90 3.02 14.59
CA SER A 59 3.25 3.34 15.99
C SER A 59 4.76 3.35 16.20
N ASN A 60 5.49 2.44 15.56
CA ASN A 60 6.95 2.29 15.69
C ASN A 60 7.57 1.72 14.39
N GLY A 61 8.90 1.74 14.26
CA GLY A 61 9.59 1.21 13.05
C GLY A 61 9.39 -0.29 12.80
N ILE A 62 9.11 -1.07 13.85
CA ILE A 62 8.77 -2.50 13.74
C ILE A 62 7.45 -2.69 12.96
N ALA A 63 6.50 -1.75 13.09
CA ALA A 63 5.24 -1.81 12.36
C ALA A 63 5.45 -1.70 10.83
N LEU A 64 6.54 -1.05 10.39
CA LEU A 64 6.87 -0.97 8.96
C LEU A 64 7.26 -2.34 8.40
N SER A 65 8.05 -3.14 9.13
CA SER A 65 8.39 -4.50 8.70
C SER A 65 7.15 -5.39 8.58
N SER A 66 6.25 -5.34 9.55
CA SER A 66 4.96 -6.03 9.54
C SER A 66 4.11 -5.65 8.33
N LEU A 67 4.04 -4.34 8.05
CA LEU A 67 3.33 -3.81 6.89
C LEU A 67 3.92 -4.36 5.58
N VAL A 68 5.24 -4.28 5.41
CA VAL A 68 5.92 -4.77 4.19
C VAL A 68 5.66 -6.27 4.00
N VAL A 69 5.76 -7.08 5.05
CA VAL A 69 5.48 -8.52 4.99
C VAL A 69 4.02 -8.79 4.60
N ALA A 70 3.06 -8.06 5.17
CA ALA A 70 1.66 -8.21 4.84
C ALA A 70 1.36 -7.83 3.38
N VAL A 71 2.01 -6.78 2.85
CA VAL A 71 1.91 -6.37 1.43
C VAL A 71 2.52 -7.42 0.52
N VAL A 72 3.72 -7.91 0.81
CA VAL A 72 4.36 -9.00 0.03
C VAL A 72 3.47 -10.25 0.01
N SER A 73 2.86 -10.60 1.14
CA SER A 73 1.93 -11.73 1.23
C SER A 73 0.68 -11.52 0.35
N TRP A 74 0.11 -10.31 0.37
CA TRP A 74 -1.03 -9.96 -0.48
C TRP A 74 -0.68 -10.01 -1.97
N VAL A 75 0.44 -9.39 -2.39
CA VAL A 75 0.93 -9.43 -3.78
C VAL A 75 1.20 -10.89 -4.21
N GLY A 76 1.83 -11.66 -3.34
CA GLY A 76 2.09 -13.09 -3.55
C GLY A 76 0.83 -13.94 -3.65
N SER A 77 -0.27 -13.56 -3.00
CA SER A 77 -1.57 -14.24 -3.17
C SER A 77 -2.22 -13.97 -4.54
N ARG A 78 -1.76 -12.93 -5.25
CA ARG A 78 -2.30 -12.46 -6.54
C ARG A 78 -1.31 -12.57 -7.69
N ARG A 79 -0.44 -13.58 -7.69
CA ARG A 79 0.54 -13.77 -8.79
C ARG A 79 -0.08 -13.77 -10.19
N SER A 80 -1.33 -14.18 -10.34
CA SER A 80 -2.04 -14.14 -11.63
C SER A 80 -2.30 -12.72 -12.13
N SER A 81 -2.63 -11.78 -11.24
CA SER A 81 -2.92 -10.38 -11.59
C SER A 81 -1.67 -9.50 -11.57
N ARG A 82 -0.57 -9.97 -10.97
CA ARG A 82 0.71 -9.24 -10.81
C ARG A 82 0.51 -7.78 -10.37
N PRO A 83 -0.18 -7.53 -9.25
CA PRO A 83 -0.33 -6.17 -8.75
C PRO A 83 1.03 -5.62 -8.33
N VAL A 84 1.23 -4.32 -8.59
CA VAL A 84 2.41 -3.59 -8.13
C VAL A 84 1.96 -2.63 -7.03
N VAL A 85 2.55 -2.73 -5.86
CA VAL A 85 2.23 -1.89 -4.70
C VAL A 85 3.41 -0.99 -4.41
N ARG A 86 3.17 0.32 -4.36
CA ARG A 86 4.16 1.30 -3.92
C ARG A 86 3.85 1.73 -2.50
N ILE A 87 4.85 1.68 -1.64
CA ILE A 87 4.82 2.14 -0.26
C ILE A 87 5.72 3.37 -0.16
N GLU A 88 5.18 4.53 0.16
CA GLU A 88 5.93 5.73 0.48
C GLU A 88 5.98 5.92 1.99
N TYR A 89 7.17 6.09 2.56
CA TYR A 89 7.39 6.29 3.98
C TYR A 89 8.60 7.21 4.20
N ASP A 90 8.40 8.33 4.90
CA ASP A 90 9.47 9.28 5.26
C ASP A 90 10.31 9.75 4.05
N GLY A 91 9.69 9.90 2.88
CA GLY A 91 10.35 10.24 1.62
C GLY A 91 11.02 9.06 0.90
N VAL A 92 11.06 7.87 1.50
CA VAL A 92 11.53 6.63 0.88
C VAL A 92 10.37 5.94 0.17
N SER A 93 10.56 5.56 -1.09
CA SER A 93 9.57 4.82 -1.87
C SER A 93 10.01 3.38 -2.08
N VAL A 94 9.24 2.41 -1.61
CA VAL A 94 9.48 0.97 -1.81
C VAL A 94 8.44 0.43 -2.78
N THR A 95 8.88 -0.28 -3.81
CA THR A 95 7.98 -0.92 -4.79
C THR A 95 7.98 -2.43 -4.55
N ILE A 96 6.79 -3.01 -4.46
CA ILE A 96 6.60 -4.45 -4.24
C ILE A 96 5.77 -4.98 -5.38
N ASP A 97 6.36 -5.88 -6.16
CA ASP A 97 5.67 -6.62 -7.20
C ASP A 97 5.80 -8.13 -6.98
N ALA A 98 5.06 -8.90 -7.77
CA ALA A 98 4.99 -10.36 -7.62
C ALA A 98 6.27 -11.09 -8.03
N ASP A 99 7.18 -10.42 -8.75
CA ASP A 99 8.43 -10.96 -9.27
C ASP A 99 9.63 -10.53 -8.41
N SER A 100 9.60 -9.32 -7.81
CA SER A 100 10.64 -8.86 -6.90
C SER A 100 10.15 -7.85 -5.85
N PRO A 101 10.41 -8.06 -4.55
CA PRO A 101 10.29 -7.00 -3.55
C PRO A 101 11.54 -6.13 -3.61
N ASP A 102 11.66 -5.26 -4.61
CA ASP A 102 12.80 -4.34 -4.73
C ASP A 102 12.54 -3.05 -3.95
N ALA A 103 13.21 -2.89 -2.80
CA ALA A 103 13.27 -1.63 -2.09
C ALA A 103 14.13 -0.64 -2.89
N ALA A 104 13.54 -0.02 -3.90
CA ALA A 104 14.16 1.03 -4.69
C ALA A 104 14.56 2.18 -3.75
N LYS A 105 15.85 2.29 -3.48
CA LYS A 105 16.42 3.38 -2.69
C LYS A 105 16.86 4.46 -3.68
N ASP A 106 16.06 5.51 -3.85
CA ASP A 106 16.49 6.76 -4.51
C ASP A 106 17.11 7.70 -3.46
#